data_AF-A0A2N2SKJ9-F1
#
_entry.id   AF-A0A2N2SKJ9-F1
#
_cell.length_a   1.000
_cell.length_b   1.000
_cell.length_c   1.000
_cell.angle_alpha   90.00
_cell.angle_beta   90.00
_cell.angle_gamma   90.00
#
_symmetry.space_group_name_H-M   'P 1'
#
loop_
_entity.id
_entity.type
_entity.pdbx_description
1 polymer ?
#
loop_
_entity_poly.entity_id
_entity_poly.type
_entity_poly.pdbx_seq_one_letter_code
_entity_poly.pdbx_strand_id
1 'polypeptide(L)' 'MSEHIKIGLVSISDRASDGRYEDQGIPALKDWLGKALTSPWSAETR' A
#
# COMPACT_ATOMS: atom_id res chain seq x y z
N MET A 1 -2.07 -19.27 15.53
CA MET A 1 -1.46 -18.74 14.29
C MET A 1 -2.46 -17.77 13.70
N SER A 2 -2.07 -16.53 13.41
CA SER A 2 -2.95 -15.59 12.69
C SER A 2 -2.94 -15.95 11.20
N GLU A 3 -4.10 -15.97 10.56
CA GLU A 3 -4.24 -16.20 9.12
C GLU A 3 -3.56 -15.08 8.31
N HIS A 4 -2.90 -15.45 7.21
CA HIS A 4 -2.25 -14.49 6.32
C HIS A 4 -3.28 -13.76 5.47
N ILE A 5 -3.25 -12.42 5.47
CA ILE A 5 -4.18 -11.60 4.69
C ILE A 5 -3.52 -10.94 3.47
N LYS A 6 -4.22 -10.91 2.34
CA LYS A 6 -3.87 -10.09 1.18
C LYS A 6 -4.64 -8.77 1.21
N ILE A 7 -3.93 -7.65 1.07
CA ILE A 7 -4.52 -6.30 1.12
C ILE A 7 -4.21 -5.57 -0.17
N GLY A 8 -5.27 -5.09 -0.85
CA GLY A 8 -5.14 -4.23 -2.02
C GLY A 8 -4.90 -2.78 -1.64
N LEU A 9 -3.88 -2.16 -2.22
CA LEU A 9 -3.57 -0.73 -2.09
C LEU A 9 -3.78 -0.05 -3.44
N VAL A 10 -4.57 1.01 -3.45
CA VAL A 10 -4.88 1.81 -4.64
C VAL A 10 -4.56 3.26 -4.32
N SER A 11 -3.68 3.87 -5.12
CA SER A 11 -3.43 5.31 -5.08
C SER A 11 -4.17 6.00 -6.22
N ILE A 12 -4.80 7.15 -5.94
CA ILE A 12 -5.56 7.91 -6.94
C ILE A 12 -4.99 9.32 -6.96
N SER A 13 -4.27 9.65 -8.04
CA SER A 13 -3.65 10.95 -8.24
C SER A 13 -3.42 11.19 -9.73
N ASP A 14 -4.14 12.15 -10.30
CA ASP A 14 -3.98 12.54 -11.71
C ASP A 14 -2.53 12.86 -12.06
N ARG A 15 -1.82 13.54 -11.14
CA ARG A 15 -0.41 13.92 -11.35
C ARG A 15 0.54 12.73 -11.30
N ALA A 16 0.26 11.75 -10.43
CA ALA A 16 1.10 10.56 -10.33
C ALA A 16 0.82 9.58 -11.46
N SER A 17 -0.46 9.42 -11.85
CA SER A 17 -0.85 8.59 -13.00
C SER A 17 -0.34 9.18 -14.32
N ASP A 18 -0.29 10.51 -14.45
CA ASP A 18 0.35 11.21 -15.58
C ASP A 18 1.89 11.13 -15.53
N GLY A 19 2.49 10.52 -14.51
CA GLY A 19 3.94 10.41 -14.33
C GLY A 19 4.63 11.74 -14.00
N ARG A 20 3.89 12.80 -13.67
CA ARG A 20 4.47 14.10 -13.28
C ARG A 20 5.12 14.01 -11.91
N TYR A 21 4.53 13.24 -10.99
CA TYR A 21 5.05 12.94 -9.67
C TYR A 21 5.14 11.45 -9.44
N GLU A 22 6.08 11.03 -8.61
CA GLU A 22 6.08 9.66 -8.09
C GLU A 22 4.93 9.48 -7.08
N ASP A 23 4.30 8.31 -7.10
CA ASP A 23 3.30 7.95 -6.09
C ASP A 23 3.99 7.67 -4.74
N GLN A 24 3.82 8.60 -3.80
CA GLN A 24 4.27 8.46 -2.42
C GLN A 24 3.19 7.84 -1.51
N GLY A 25 1.96 7.68 -1.99
CA GLY A 25 0.84 7.15 -1.23
C GLY A 25 1.00 5.66 -0.92
N ILE A 26 1.27 4.83 -1.94
CA ILE A 26 1.50 3.39 -1.75
C ILE A 26 2.67 3.10 -0.81
N PRO A 27 3.87 3.72 -0.97
CA PRO A 27 4.97 3.55 -0.02
C PRO A 27 4.56 3.89 1.42
N ALA A 28 3.91 5.04 1.64
CA ALA A 28 3.49 5.47 2.97
C ALA A 28 2.46 4.51 3.60
N LEU A 29 1.52 4.00 2.81
CA LEU A 29 0.52 3.02 3.27
C LEU A 29 1.17 1.69 3.65
N LYS A 30 2.14 1.19 2.87
CA LYS A 30 2.89 -0.02 3.21
C LYS A 30 3.64 0.15 4.53
N ASP A 31 4.30 1.29 4.70
CA ASP A 31 5.04 1.63 5.93
C ASP A 31 4.14 1.70 7.16
N TRP A 32 2.96 2.31 7.02
CA TRP A 32 1.99 2.40 8.09
C TRP A 32 1.41 1.03 8.46
N LEU A 33 0.98 0.25 7.46
CA LEU A 33 0.45 -1.11 7.68
C LEU A 33 1.50 -2.04 8.29
N GLY A 34 2.77 -1.90 7.92
CA GLY A 34 3.87 -2.65 8.52
C GLY A 34 4.06 -2.36 10.02
N LYS A 35 3.66 -1.18 10.48
CA LYS A 35 3.70 -0.79 11.91
C LYS A 35 2.40 -1.17 12.64
N ALA A 36 1.26 -1.09 11.95
CA ALA A 36 -0.06 -1.27 12.56
C ALA A 36 -0.50 -2.74 12.63
N LEU A 37 -0.18 -3.54 11.62
CA LEU A 37 -0.61 -4.94 11.54
C LEU A 37 0.38 -5.85 12.27
N THR A 38 -0.14 -6.60 13.24
CA THR A 38 0.63 -7.60 13.99
C THR A 38 0.54 -9.01 13.37
N SER A 39 -0.39 -9.21 12.45
CA SER A 39 -0.59 -10.48 11.73
C SER A 39 0.13 -10.46 10.38
N PRO A 40 0.59 -11.61 9.86
CA PRO A 40 1.20 -11.69 8.54
C PRO A 40 0.27 -11.15 7.45
N TRP A 41 0.82 -10.36 6.53
CA TRP A 41 0.07 -9.78 5.44
C TRP A 41 0.97 -9.55 4.22
N SER A 42 0.35 -9.32 3.06
CA SER A 42 1.03 -8.92 1.83
C SER A 42 0.22 -7.86 1.08
N ALA A 43 0.92 -6.91 0.44
CA ALA A 43 0.32 -5.87 -0.37
C ALA A 43 0.19 -6.29 -1.84
N GLU A 44 -0.96 -6.00 -2.44
CA GLU A 44 -1.17 -5.99 -3.89
C GLU A 44 -1.42 -4.54 -4.33
N THR A 45 -0.72 -4.05 -5.34
CA THR A 45 -0.85 -2.65 -5.79
C THR A 45 -1.50 -2.57 -7.17
N ARG A 46 -2.28 -1.52 -7.41
CA ARG A 46 -2.90 -1.20 -8.71
C ARG A 46 -2.81 0.29 -8.99
#